data_AF-T0ZMG3-F1
#
_entry.id   AF-T0ZMG3-F1
#
_cell.length_a   1.000
_cell.length_b   1.000
_cell.length_c   1.000
_cell.angle_alpha   90.00
_cell.angle_beta   90.00
_cell.angle_gamma   90.00
#
_symmetry.space_group_name_H-M   'P 1'
#
loop_
_entity.id
_entity.type
_entity.pdbx_description
1 polymer ?
#
loop_
_entity_poly.entity_id
_entity_poly.type
_entity_poly.pdbx_seq_one_letter_code
_entity_poly.pdbx_strand_id
1 'polypeptide(L)'
;GVYYTPEPVVGYIVRSVDALLRRDFKLANGLAHAGKVKLTRPKAQGKGKETLETHKLQILDPATGTGTFLYAVIASIRAQFEGNAGAWPGYVAEHLLPRLFGFELLMAPYAVAHMKLGLELELSGYDFASDQRLGVFLTNSLEEAHELTGLPLFTQWLAEESRAAANVKREAPVMVVLGNPPYSGHSANTGAWIAGLLRGHDAITGQSTGNYFACDGQPLGERNPKWLNDDYVKFIRFAQWRIEQTGHGILAFVTNHGYLDNPTFRGMRESLLRSFDTIYLLDLHGNSKKKEKAPDGSKDENVFDIQ
;
A
#
# COMPACT_ATOMS: atom_id res chain seq x y z
N GLY A 1 -0.98 -11.57 13.93
CA GLY A 1 0.47 -11.69 14.22
C GLY A 1 1.23 -10.83 13.23
N VAL A 2 2.44 -10.40 13.57
CA VAL A 2 3.33 -9.71 12.62
C VAL A 2 4.05 -10.81 11.83
N TYR A 3 3.89 -10.81 10.51
CA TYR A 3 4.55 -11.78 9.63
C TYR A 3 5.84 -11.18 9.07
N TYR A 4 6.95 -11.90 9.22
CA TYR A 4 8.16 -11.56 8.50
C TYR A 4 7.97 -11.94 7.02
N THR A 5 8.21 -10.98 6.12
CA THR A 5 8.12 -11.24 4.68
C THR A 5 9.51 -11.62 4.16
N PRO A 6 9.68 -12.79 3.51
CA PRO A 6 10.97 -13.21 3.01
C PRO A 6 11.59 -12.21 2.04
N GLU A 7 12.87 -11.92 2.22
CA GLU A 7 13.62 -10.95 1.40
C GLU A 7 13.52 -11.22 -0.12
N PRO A 8 13.59 -12.47 -0.62
CA PRO A 8 13.45 -12.72 -2.06
C PRO A 8 12.11 -12.24 -2.63
N VAL A 9 11.01 -12.38 -1.88
CA VAL A 9 9.68 -11.93 -2.27
C VAL A 9 9.62 -10.40 -2.32
N VAL A 10 10.12 -9.76 -1.27
CA VAL A 10 10.16 -8.29 -1.17
C VAL A 10 11.00 -7.71 -2.29
N GLY A 11 12.21 -8.25 -2.51
CA GLY A 11 13.11 -7.80 -3.55
C GLY A 11 12.54 -8.01 -4.96
N TYR A 12 11.85 -9.14 -5.21
CA TYR A 12 11.18 -9.38 -6.48
C TYR A 12 10.10 -8.32 -6.77
N ILE A 13 9.24 -8.04 -5.79
CA ILE A 13 8.18 -7.04 -5.92
C ILE A 13 8.77 -5.64 -6.18
N VAL A 14 9.73 -5.21 -5.36
CA VAL A 14 10.34 -3.87 -5.48
C VAL A 14 11.05 -3.68 -6.82
N ARG A 15 11.83 -4.68 -7.29
CA ARG A 15 12.47 -4.62 -8.61
C ARG A 15 11.46 -4.60 -9.75
N SER A 16 10.36 -5.36 -9.62
CA SER A 16 9.30 -5.39 -10.62
C SER A 16 8.60 -4.04 -10.70
N VAL A 17 8.28 -3.40 -9.56
CA VAL A 17 7.74 -2.04 -9.54
C VAL A 17 8.70 -1.05 -10.21
N ASP A 18 9.99 -1.07 -9.88
CA ASP A 18 10.99 -0.19 -10.52
C ASP A 18 11.01 -0.36 -12.05
N ALA A 19 11.01 -1.61 -12.52
CA ALA A 19 10.99 -1.92 -13.94
C ALA A 19 9.71 -1.43 -14.64
N LEU A 20 8.54 -1.60 -14.02
CA LEU A 20 7.26 -1.13 -14.54
C LEU A 20 7.19 0.41 -14.59
N LEU A 21 7.69 1.11 -13.57
CA LEU A 21 7.77 2.56 -13.57
C LEU A 21 8.60 3.10 -14.74
N ARG A 22 9.71 2.44 -15.07
CA ARG A 22 10.55 2.79 -16.23
C ARG A 22 9.87 2.47 -17.55
N ARG A 23 9.36 1.24 -17.69
CA ARG A 23 8.84 0.70 -18.95
C ARG A 23 7.50 1.33 -19.35
N ASP A 24 6.55 1.37 -18.42
CA ASP A 24 5.14 1.68 -18.74
C ASP A 24 4.81 3.13 -18.43
N PHE A 25 5.30 3.66 -17.31
CA PHE A 25 5.05 5.04 -16.87
C PHE A 25 6.08 6.06 -17.36
N LYS A 26 7.10 5.59 -18.10
CA LYS A 26 8.18 6.41 -18.69
C LYS A 26 8.94 7.25 -17.66
N LEU A 27 9.04 6.75 -16.43
CA LEU A 27 9.84 7.37 -15.38
C LEU A 27 11.25 6.77 -15.46
N ALA A 28 12.17 7.42 -16.18
CA ALA A 28 13.49 6.86 -16.50
C ALA A 28 14.29 6.37 -15.28
N ASN A 29 14.14 7.05 -14.12
CA ASN A 29 14.81 6.71 -12.86
C ASN A 29 14.01 5.73 -11.98
N GLY A 30 12.90 5.17 -12.49
CA GLY A 30 12.04 4.23 -11.76
C GLY A 30 11.60 4.78 -10.41
N LEU A 31 11.88 4.01 -9.35
CA LEU A 31 11.61 4.36 -7.96
C LEU A 31 12.30 5.65 -7.51
N ALA A 32 13.41 6.04 -8.14
CA ALA A 32 14.16 7.24 -7.82
C ALA A 32 13.62 8.52 -8.50
N HIS A 33 12.51 8.44 -9.23
CA HIS A 33 11.92 9.61 -9.90
C HIS A 33 11.57 10.74 -8.91
N ALA A 34 12.11 11.93 -9.16
CA ALA A 34 11.94 13.13 -8.33
C ALA A 34 10.98 14.19 -8.93
N GLY A 35 10.37 13.91 -10.09
CA GLY A 35 9.49 14.85 -10.77
C GLY A 35 8.25 15.18 -9.94
N LYS A 36 7.82 16.44 -10.03
CA LYS A 36 6.63 16.97 -9.36
C LYS A 36 5.48 17.20 -10.35
N VAL A 37 4.26 17.24 -9.82
CA VAL A 37 3.01 17.56 -10.52
C VAL A 37 2.24 18.59 -9.73
N LYS A 38 1.46 19.41 -10.45
CA LYS A 38 0.54 20.36 -9.85
C LYS A 38 -0.84 19.72 -9.72
N LEU A 39 -1.34 19.66 -8.49
CA LEU A 39 -2.68 19.16 -8.19
C LEU A 39 -3.58 20.31 -7.80
N THR A 40 -4.75 20.38 -8.40
CA THR A 40 -5.79 21.32 -8.00
C THR A 40 -6.80 20.61 -7.13
N ARG A 41 -6.94 21.04 -5.87
CA ARG A 41 -7.86 20.45 -4.89
C ARG A 41 -8.71 21.52 -4.22
N PRO A 42 -9.86 21.17 -3.59
CA PRO A 42 -10.56 22.08 -2.70
C PRO A 42 -9.63 22.55 -1.57
N LYS A 43 -9.76 23.80 -1.14
CA LYS A 43 -8.99 24.30 0.01
C LYS A 43 -9.38 23.55 1.28
N ALA A 44 -8.40 23.17 2.10
CA ALA A 44 -8.64 22.56 3.41
C ALA A 44 -9.45 23.49 4.34
N GLN A 45 -9.31 24.81 4.19
CA GLN A 45 -10.11 25.82 4.89
C GLN A 45 -10.61 26.91 3.93
N GLY A 46 -11.91 27.24 4.04
CA GLY A 46 -12.57 28.28 3.24
C GLY A 46 -13.13 27.79 1.91
N LYS A 47 -13.72 28.71 1.13
CA LYS A 47 -14.27 28.41 -0.20
C LYS A 47 -13.20 28.57 -1.28
N GLY A 48 -13.14 27.64 -2.22
CA GLY A 48 -12.30 27.71 -3.42
C GLY A 48 -11.42 26.49 -3.63
N LYS A 49 -10.59 26.54 -4.67
CA LYS A 49 -9.57 25.53 -4.98
C LYS A 49 -8.18 26.11 -4.73
N GLU A 50 -7.23 25.26 -4.37
CA GLU A 50 -5.80 25.57 -4.32
C GLU A 50 -5.04 24.67 -5.28
N THR A 51 -3.89 25.16 -5.76
CA THR A 51 -2.95 24.37 -6.54
C THR A 51 -1.72 24.09 -5.69
N LEU A 52 -1.48 22.82 -5.40
CA LEU A 52 -0.32 22.34 -4.67
C LEU A 52 0.64 21.65 -5.63
N GLU A 53 1.93 21.89 -5.49
CA GLU A 53 2.95 21.11 -6.18
C GLU A 53 3.45 19.98 -5.27
N THR A 54 3.38 18.74 -5.74
CA THR A 54 3.82 17.55 -4.99
C THR A 54 4.52 16.55 -5.91
N HIS A 55 5.21 15.55 -5.38
CA HIS A 55 5.86 14.50 -6.17
C HIS A 55 4.84 13.70 -6.97
N LYS A 56 5.15 13.45 -8.24
CA LYS A 56 4.34 12.62 -9.14
C LYS A 56 4.28 11.17 -8.66
N LEU A 57 5.42 10.65 -8.23
CA LEU A 57 5.57 9.29 -7.74
C LEU A 57 5.52 9.31 -6.22
N GLN A 58 4.40 8.88 -5.64
CA GLN A 58 4.31 8.60 -4.21
C GLN A 58 4.04 7.12 -3.98
N ILE A 59 4.68 6.58 -2.94
CA ILE A 59 4.71 5.16 -2.63
C ILE A 59 4.07 4.97 -1.26
N LEU A 60 3.14 4.03 -1.16
CA LEU A 60 2.44 3.69 0.08
C LEU A 60 2.55 2.20 0.37
N ASP A 61 2.96 1.88 1.59
CA ASP A 61 2.73 0.58 2.22
C ASP A 61 1.59 0.70 3.24
N PRO A 62 0.38 0.22 2.94
CA PRO A 62 -0.78 0.40 3.82
C PRO A 62 -0.78 -0.55 5.02
N ALA A 63 0.15 -1.49 5.11
CA ALA A 63 0.28 -2.41 6.24
C ALA A 63 1.76 -2.70 6.49
N THR A 64 2.48 -1.65 6.89
CA THR A 64 3.94 -1.63 6.79
C THR A 64 4.65 -2.59 7.74
N GLY A 65 3.99 -3.00 8.83
CA GLY A 65 4.57 -3.90 9.80
C GLY A 65 5.85 -3.31 10.37
N THR A 66 6.95 -4.04 10.23
CA THR A 66 8.29 -3.61 10.64
C THR A 66 9.04 -2.79 9.57
N GLY A 67 8.35 -2.32 8.52
CA GLY A 67 8.91 -1.45 7.49
C GLY A 67 9.74 -2.16 6.42
N THR A 68 9.56 -3.46 6.21
CA THR A 68 10.43 -4.26 5.33
C THR A 68 10.35 -3.86 3.85
N PHE A 69 9.16 -3.53 3.36
CA PHE A 69 9.02 -3.05 1.98
C PHE A 69 9.58 -1.64 1.78
N LEU A 70 9.33 -0.72 2.73
CA LEU A 70 9.90 0.62 2.69
C LEU A 70 11.42 0.57 2.75
N TYR A 71 11.99 -0.30 3.59
CA TYR A 71 13.43 -0.58 3.65
C TYR A 71 13.97 -0.98 2.27
N ALA A 72 13.35 -1.96 1.62
CA ALA A 72 13.79 -2.44 0.31
C ALA A 72 13.66 -1.37 -0.79
N VAL A 73 12.65 -0.49 -0.71
CA VAL A 73 12.52 0.67 -1.61
C VAL A 73 13.68 1.64 -1.40
N ILE A 74 14.00 1.99 -0.14
CA ILE A 74 15.12 2.89 0.17
C ILE A 74 16.44 2.31 -0.36
N ALA A 75 16.72 1.03 -0.07
CA ALA A 75 17.93 0.34 -0.53
C ALA A 75 18.03 0.30 -2.07
N SER A 76 16.93 -0.01 -2.75
CA SER A 76 16.86 -0.03 -4.22
C SER A 76 17.13 1.35 -4.84
N ILE A 77 16.61 2.42 -4.22
CA ILE A 77 16.89 3.80 -4.65
C ILE A 77 18.36 4.13 -4.35
N ARG A 78 18.88 3.81 -3.16
CA ARG A 78 20.25 4.11 -2.74
C ARG A 78 21.31 3.52 -3.69
N ALA A 79 21.06 2.32 -4.22
CA ALA A 79 21.93 1.67 -5.20
C ALA A 79 22.15 2.54 -6.45
N GLN A 80 21.19 3.38 -6.83
CA GLN A 80 21.32 4.31 -7.98
C GLN A 80 22.26 5.50 -7.68
N PHE A 81 22.62 5.72 -6.41
CA PHE A 81 23.49 6.81 -5.96
C PHE A 81 24.90 6.34 -5.59
N GLU A 82 25.29 5.08 -5.81
CA GLU A 82 26.64 4.59 -5.51
C GLU A 82 27.73 5.39 -6.23
N GLY A 83 27.49 5.81 -7.48
CA GLY A 83 28.39 6.69 -8.24
C GLY A 83 28.28 8.18 -7.91
N ASN A 84 27.34 8.59 -7.05
CA ASN A 84 27.12 9.99 -6.68
C ASN A 84 26.64 10.11 -5.22
N ALA A 85 27.41 9.55 -4.29
CA ALA A 85 27.04 9.49 -2.88
C ALA A 85 26.84 10.88 -2.24
N GLY A 86 27.55 11.91 -2.72
CA GLY A 86 27.41 13.28 -2.20
C GLY A 86 26.03 13.91 -2.45
N ALA A 87 25.29 13.46 -3.47
CA ALA A 87 23.93 13.94 -3.74
C ALA A 87 22.86 13.24 -2.88
N TRP A 88 23.21 12.16 -2.17
CA TRP A 88 22.27 11.33 -1.45
C TRP A 88 21.51 12.07 -0.33
N PRO A 89 22.17 12.82 0.58
CA PRO A 89 21.45 13.47 1.69
C PRO A 89 20.40 14.47 1.21
N GLY A 90 20.74 15.28 0.22
CA GLY A 90 19.83 16.24 -0.40
C GLY A 90 18.64 15.55 -1.10
N TYR A 91 18.91 14.47 -1.83
CA TYR A 91 17.85 13.66 -2.45
C TYR A 91 16.91 13.06 -1.41
N VAL A 92 17.45 12.54 -0.29
CA VAL A 92 16.63 11.94 0.77
C VAL A 92 15.66 12.97 1.36
N ALA A 93 16.19 14.12 1.75
CA ALA A 93 15.39 15.19 2.37
C ALA A 93 14.35 15.78 1.40
N GLU A 94 14.76 16.13 0.18
CA GLU A 94 13.88 16.84 -0.75
C GLU A 94 12.91 15.91 -1.50
N HIS A 95 13.29 14.65 -1.69
CA HIS A 95 12.58 13.75 -2.59
C HIS A 95 12.17 12.41 -2.00
N LEU A 96 12.99 11.75 -1.17
CA LEU A 96 12.62 10.42 -0.68
C LEU A 96 11.58 10.48 0.44
N LEU A 97 11.88 11.20 1.52
CA LEU A 97 11.04 11.26 2.73
C LEU A 97 9.64 11.82 2.44
N PRO A 98 9.47 12.89 1.63
CA PRO A 98 8.15 13.48 1.39
C PRO A 98 7.18 12.61 0.58
N ARG A 99 7.64 11.50 -0.02
CA ARG A 99 6.82 10.67 -0.94
C ARG A 99 6.76 9.19 -0.58
N LEU A 100 7.39 8.79 0.51
CA LEU A 100 7.46 7.39 0.97
C LEU A 100 6.66 7.23 2.26
N PHE A 101 5.55 6.51 2.18
CA PHE A 101 4.57 6.42 3.26
C PHE A 101 4.34 4.98 3.72
N GLY A 102 4.17 4.81 5.03
CA GLY A 102 3.80 3.54 5.66
C GLY A 102 2.68 3.73 6.67
N PHE A 103 1.71 2.82 6.72
CA PHE A 103 0.70 2.79 7.77
C PHE A 103 0.83 1.53 8.61
N GLU A 104 0.82 1.68 9.92
CA GLU A 104 0.85 0.57 10.88
C GLU A 104 -0.21 0.77 11.97
N LEU A 105 -0.90 -0.30 12.34
CA LEU A 105 -1.95 -0.27 13.35
C LEU A 105 -1.39 -0.44 14.78
N LEU A 106 -0.33 -1.21 14.93
CA LEU A 106 0.21 -1.61 16.23
C LEU A 106 1.46 -0.80 16.62
N MET A 107 1.48 -0.30 17.85
CA MET A 107 2.59 0.51 18.39
C MET A 107 3.98 -0.15 18.29
N ALA A 108 4.07 -1.45 18.60
CA ALA A 108 5.33 -2.17 18.63
C ALA A 108 5.99 -2.28 17.23
N PRO A 109 5.32 -2.84 16.19
CA PRO A 109 5.89 -2.85 14.84
C PRO A 109 6.09 -1.44 14.27
N TYR A 110 5.24 -0.46 14.62
CA TYR A 110 5.43 0.94 14.25
C TYR A 110 6.78 1.50 14.77
N ALA A 111 7.13 1.22 16.03
CA ALA A 111 8.40 1.63 16.61
C ALA A 111 9.59 0.90 15.97
N VAL A 112 9.45 -0.40 15.70
CA VAL A 112 10.48 -1.20 15.01
C VAL A 112 10.71 -0.68 13.58
N ALA A 113 9.65 -0.30 12.86
CA ALA A 113 9.75 0.28 11.52
C ALA A 113 10.54 1.59 11.55
N HIS A 114 10.25 2.49 12.50
CA HIS A 114 11.00 3.73 12.66
C HIS A 114 12.48 3.49 12.96
N MET A 115 12.79 2.60 13.90
CA MET A 115 14.17 2.24 14.24
C MET A 115 14.90 1.66 13.02
N LYS A 116 14.29 0.69 12.33
CA LYS A 116 14.89 0.01 11.18
C LYS A 116 15.15 0.97 10.02
N LEU A 117 14.18 1.80 9.67
CA LEU A 117 14.30 2.76 8.57
C LEU A 117 15.25 3.90 8.92
N GLY A 118 15.26 4.35 10.19
CA GLY A 118 16.23 5.35 10.67
C GLY A 118 17.66 4.84 10.57
N LEU A 119 17.94 3.62 11.04
CA LEU A 119 19.26 3.00 10.92
C LEU A 119 19.68 2.82 9.46
N GLU A 120 18.77 2.39 8.58
CA GLU A 120 19.06 2.28 7.15
C GLU A 120 19.42 3.63 6.52
N LEU A 121 18.68 4.69 6.86
CA LEU A 121 19.00 6.04 6.37
C LEU A 121 20.37 6.50 6.88
N GLU A 122 20.68 6.30 8.15
CA GLU A 122 22.00 6.63 8.72
C GLU A 122 23.13 5.88 8.01
N LEU A 123 23.01 4.54 7.90
CA LEU A 123 24.00 3.69 7.23
C LEU A 123 24.15 4.01 5.75
N SER A 124 23.07 4.46 5.09
CA SER A 124 23.11 4.86 3.68
C SER A 124 23.84 6.19 3.44
N GLY A 125 24.15 6.94 4.51
CA GLY A 125 24.86 8.22 4.49
C GLY A 125 23.96 9.45 4.61
N TYR A 126 22.71 9.31 5.06
CA TYR A 126 21.86 10.46 5.38
C TYR A 126 22.29 11.08 6.72
N ASP A 127 22.45 12.41 6.74
CA ASP A 127 23.02 13.15 7.87
C ASP A 127 21.98 13.70 8.85
N PHE A 128 20.69 13.51 8.56
CA PHE A 128 19.56 14.04 9.34
C PHE A 128 19.63 15.56 9.57
N ALA A 129 20.26 16.31 8.67
CA ALA A 129 20.35 17.77 8.77
C ALA A 129 19.02 18.49 8.50
N SER A 130 18.04 17.81 7.88
CA SER A 130 16.70 18.35 7.64
C SER A 130 15.70 17.95 8.72
N ASP A 131 14.64 18.72 8.87
CA ASP A 131 13.51 18.47 9.77
C ASP A 131 12.49 17.45 9.20
N GLN A 132 12.78 16.87 8.03
CA GLN A 132 11.89 15.90 7.40
C GLN A 132 11.84 14.61 8.21
N ARG A 133 10.63 14.23 8.62
CA ARG A 133 10.37 12.95 9.31
C ARG A 133 10.17 11.79 8.32
N LEU A 134 10.35 10.58 8.82
CA LEU A 134 9.84 9.38 8.17
C LEU A 134 8.30 9.44 8.05
N GLY A 135 7.79 9.15 6.86
CA GLY A 135 6.35 9.09 6.55
C GLY A 135 5.66 7.82 7.03
N VAL A 136 6.07 7.26 8.17
CA VAL A 136 5.40 6.10 8.77
C VAL A 136 4.43 6.60 9.84
N PHE A 137 3.17 6.18 9.74
CA PHE A 137 2.10 6.68 10.59
C PHE A 137 1.36 5.57 11.34
N LEU A 138 1.02 5.84 12.59
CA LEU A 138 0.22 4.94 13.40
C LEU A 138 -1.28 5.13 13.12
N THR A 139 -1.87 4.27 12.30
CA THR A 139 -3.25 4.40 11.82
C THR A 139 -3.81 3.08 11.29
N ASN A 140 -5.14 2.94 11.27
CA ASN A 140 -5.82 1.87 10.54
C ASN A 140 -6.08 2.29 9.09
N SER A 141 -5.44 1.66 8.12
CA SER A 141 -5.63 1.94 6.69
C SER A 141 -7.07 1.73 6.18
N LEU A 142 -7.81 0.81 6.80
CA LEU A 142 -9.17 0.44 6.40
C LEU A 142 -10.26 1.25 7.13
N GLU A 143 -9.86 2.19 7.98
CA GLU A 143 -10.76 3.18 8.56
C GLU A 143 -10.73 4.47 7.75
N GLU A 144 -11.91 5.10 7.68
CA GLU A 144 -12.04 6.44 7.15
C GLU A 144 -11.15 7.39 7.94
N ALA A 145 -10.54 8.34 7.24
CA ALA A 145 -9.79 9.43 7.85
C ALA A 145 -10.69 10.30 8.75
N HIS A 146 -10.82 9.96 10.04
CA HIS A 146 -11.44 10.82 11.03
C HIS A 146 -10.40 11.74 11.66
N GLU A 147 -10.76 13.01 11.85
CA GLU A 147 -10.06 13.85 12.82
C GLU A 147 -10.48 13.38 14.22
N LEU A 148 -9.51 12.87 14.99
CA LEU A 148 -9.72 12.57 16.40
C LEU A 148 -9.87 13.89 17.16
N THR A 149 -11.10 14.40 17.23
CA THR A 149 -11.42 15.64 17.96
C THR A 149 -11.70 15.34 19.43
N GLY A 150 -11.29 16.23 20.34
CA GLY A 150 -11.59 16.11 21.78
C GLY A 150 -10.72 15.12 22.57
N LEU A 151 -9.59 14.68 22.03
CA LEU A 151 -8.64 13.81 22.72
C LEU A 151 -7.88 14.55 23.87
N PRO A 152 -7.57 13.87 24.99
CA PRO A 152 -6.72 14.41 26.04
C PRO A 152 -5.36 14.92 25.52
N LEU A 153 -4.77 15.92 26.19
CA LEU A 153 -3.52 16.56 25.77
C LEU A 153 -2.37 15.55 25.55
N PHE A 154 -2.29 14.52 26.39
CA PHE A 154 -1.27 13.46 26.30
C PHE A 154 -1.41 12.53 25.07
N THR A 155 -2.53 12.64 24.34
CA THR A 155 -2.81 11.90 23.10
C THR A 155 -2.81 12.77 21.84
N GLN A 156 -2.36 14.03 21.94
CA GLN A 156 -2.27 14.92 20.77
C GLN A 156 -1.38 14.36 19.66
N TRP A 157 -0.29 13.68 20.02
CA TRP A 157 0.57 13.01 19.04
C TRP A 157 -0.20 11.97 18.20
N LEU A 158 -1.18 11.26 18.78
CA LEU A 158 -2.02 10.30 18.06
C LEU A 158 -2.99 11.00 17.09
N ALA A 159 -3.48 12.17 17.46
CA ALA A 159 -4.28 13.02 16.58
C ALA A 159 -3.45 13.54 15.41
N GLU A 160 -2.18 13.92 15.65
CA GLU A 160 -1.25 14.33 14.60
C GLU A 160 -0.91 13.19 13.63
N GLU A 161 -0.63 11.99 14.15
CA GLU A 161 -0.44 10.77 13.36
C GLU A 161 -1.64 10.49 12.46
N SER A 162 -2.85 10.54 13.04
CA SER A 162 -4.10 10.30 12.29
C SER A 162 -4.35 11.37 11.23
N ARG A 163 -4.07 12.65 11.53
CA ARG A 163 -4.22 13.76 10.58
C ARG A 163 -3.22 13.67 9.43
N ALA A 164 -1.96 13.34 9.72
CA ALA A 164 -0.95 13.17 8.69
C ALA A 164 -1.29 11.99 7.76
N ALA A 165 -1.74 10.87 8.33
CA ALA A 165 -2.24 9.74 7.56
C ALA A 165 -3.48 10.08 6.72
N ALA A 166 -4.41 10.89 7.26
CA ALA A 166 -5.61 11.34 6.55
C ALA A 166 -5.27 12.08 5.26
N ASN A 167 -4.28 12.98 5.31
CA ASN A 167 -3.81 13.71 4.13
C ASN A 167 -3.26 12.76 3.06
N VAL A 168 -2.47 11.76 3.47
CA VAL A 168 -1.94 10.73 2.55
C VAL A 168 -3.06 9.90 1.92
N LYS A 169 -4.06 9.47 2.70
CA LYS A 169 -5.19 8.65 2.21
C LYS A 169 -6.07 9.42 1.21
N ARG A 170 -6.38 10.67 1.51
CA ARG A 170 -7.37 11.47 0.77
C ARG A 170 -6.76 12.24 -0.40
N GLU A 171 -5.67 12.95 -0.14
CA GLU A 171 -5.25 14.06 -1.00
C GLU A 171 -3.99 13.74 -1.82
N ALA A 172 -3.17 12.83 -1.32
CA ALA A 172 -1.87 12.58 -1.90
C ALA A 172 -2.00 11.68 -3.16
N PRO A 173 -1.35 12.02 -4.29
CA PRO A 173 -1.39 11.24 -5.54
C PRO A 173 -0.56 9.95 -5.41
N VAL A 174 -1.02 9.02 -4.59
CA VAL A 174 -0.37 7.73 -4.40
C VAL A 174 -0.43 6.95 -5.72
N MET A 175 0.74 6.77 -6.32
CA MET A 175 0.93 6.12 -7.61
C MET A 175 1.34 4.65 -7.43
N VAL A 176 2.00 4.29 -6.33
CA VAL A 176 2.37 2.90 -6.04
C VAL A 176 1.85 2.52 -4.68
N VAL A 177 1.09 1.42 -4.62
CA VAL A 177 0.71 0.76 -3.38
C VAL A 177 1.34 -0.63 -3.37
N LEU A 178 2.18 -0.92 -2.37
CA LEU A 178 2.91 -2.19 -2.29
C LEU A 178 3.03 -2.67 -0.85
N GLY A 179 3.26 -3.96 -0.62
CA GLY A 179 3.30 -4.50 0.73
C GLY A 179 2.86 -5.96 0.87
N ASN A 180 2.72 -6.38 2.13
CA ASN A 180 2.16 -7.67 2.53
C ASN A 180 0.99 -7.43 3.50
N PRO A 181 -0.25 -7.26 2.99
CA PRO A 181 -1.41 -7.03 3.84
C PRO A 181 -1.74 -8.25 4.71
N PRO A 182 -2.37 -8.09 5.89
CA PRO A 182 -2.72 -9.20 6.77
C PRO A 182 -3.76 -10.15 6.14
N TYR A 183 -3.67 -11.44 6.50
CA TYR A 183 -4.59 -12.50 6.06
C TYR A 183 -5.51 -12.89 7.22
N SER A 184 -6.77 -12.49 7.18
CA SER A 184 -7.75 -12.79 8.22
C SER A 184 -9.17 -12.84 7.68
N GLY A 185 -9.67 -14.05 7.41
CA GLY A 185 -11.06 -14.29 7.01
C GLY A 185 -12.09 -14.01 8.12
N HIS A 186 -11.65 -13.86 9.37
CA HIS A 186 -12.43 -13.33 10.50
C HIS A 186 -11.92 -11.94 10.85
N SER A 187 -12.00 -11.05 9.87
CA SER A 187 -11.52 -9.68 9.98
C SER A 187 -12.21 -8.91 11.11
N ALA A 188 -11.41 -8.23 11.94
CA ALA A 188 -11.88 -7.24 12.90
C ALA A 188 -12.18 -5.87 12.23
N ASN A 189 -11.77 -5.67 10.97
CA ASN A 189 -11.97 -4.44 10.21
C ASN A 189 -13.38 -4.37 9.61
N THR A 190 -14.39 -4.17 10.45
CA THR A 190 -15.81 -4.16 10.05
C THR A 190 -16.37 -2.75 9.80
N GLY A 191 -15.50 -1.75 9.65
CA GLY A 191 -15.88 -0.36 9.45
C GLY A 191 -16.79 -0.13 8.22
N ALA A 192 -17.75 0.79 8.36
CA ALA A 192 -18.74 1.07 7.32
C ALA A 192 -18.10 1.57 6.00
N TRP A 193 -17.01 2.32 6.07
CA TRP A 193 -16.33 2.85 4.89
C TRP A 193 -15.77 1.74 4.00
N ILE A 194 -14.94 0.84 4.54
CA ILE A 194 -14.38 -0.26 3.75
C ILE A 194 -15.46 -1.26 3.31
N ALA A 195 -16.50 -1.47 4.14
CA ALA A 195 -17.65 -2.29 3.77
C ALA A 195 -18.44 -1.68 2.58
N GLY A 196 -18.60 -0.35 2.56
CA GLY A 196 -19.18 0.40 1.44
C GLY A 196 -18.33 0.29 0.18
N LEU A 197 -17.02 0.50 0.31
CA LEU A 197 -16.09 0.41 -0.82
C LEU A 197 -16.11 -0.97 -1.49
N LEU A 198 -16.16 -2.05 -0.70
CA LEU A 198 -16.31 -3.40 -1.22
C LEU A 198 -17.62 -3.61 -2.02
N ARG A 199 -18.66 -2.84 -1.70
CA ARG A 199 -19.99 -2.88 -2.33
C ARG A 199 -20.19 -1.80 -3.39
N GLY A 200 -19.10 -1.18 -3.85
CA GLY A 200 -19.13 -0.20 -4.92
C GLY A 200 -19.64 1.17 -4.51
N HIS A 201 -19.60 1.52 -3.22
CA HIS A 201 -19.98 2.84 -2.72
C HIS A 201 -18.80 3.53 -2.02
N ASP A 202 -18.37 4.66 -2.56
CA ASP A 202 -17.38 5.52 -1.91
C ASP A 202 -18.10 6.61 -1.11
N ALA A 203 -18.07 6.47 0.23
CA ALA A 203 -18.68 7.44 1.13
C ALA A 203 -17.97 8.81 1.13
N ILE A 204 -16.71 8.89 0.68
CA ILE A 204 -15.93 10.14 0.64
C ILE A 204 -16.37 11.00 -0.55
N THR A 205 -16.49 10.39 -1.73
CA THR A 205 -16.87 11.10 -2.97
C THR A 205 -18.37 11.07 -3.24
N GLY A 206 -19.10 10.16 -2.60
CA GLY A 206 -20.51 9.87 -2.87
C GLY A 206 -20.74 9.11 -4.19
N GLN A 207 -19.67 8.67 -4.87
CA GLN A 207 -19.75 8.05 -6.19
C GLN A 207 -19.75 6.53 -6.12
N SER A 208 -20.21 5.91 -7.21
CA SER A 208 -20.05 4.47 -7.41
C SER A 208 -18.61 4.15 -7.83
N THR A 209 -18.11 3.01 -7.38
CA THR A 209 -16.74 2.52 -7.65
C THR A 209 -16.77 0.99 -7.81
N GLY A 210 -15.61 0.35 -8.00
CA GLY A 210 -15.51 -1.10 -8.15
C GLY A 210 -16.23 -1.88 -7.05
N ASN A 211 -16.97 -2.93 -7.44
CA ASN A 211 -17.81 -3.72 -6.53
C ASN A 211 -17.35 -5.19 -6.54
N TYR A 212 -17.00 -5.73 -5.38
CA TYR A 212 -16.52 -7.10 -5.24
C TYR A 212 -17.65 -8.10 -4.95
N PHE A 213 -18.83 -7.60 -4.57
CA PHE A 213 -20.03 -8.38 -4.26
C PHE A 213 -21.05 -8.40 -5.40
N ALA A 214 -20.68 -7.89 -6.57
CA ALA A 214 -21.46 -8.01 -7.79
C ALA A 214 -20.56 -8.46 -8.95
N CYS A 215 -21.16 -9.15 -9.91
CA CYS A 215 -20.54 -9.57 -11.17
C CYS A 215 -21.54 -9.30 -12.28
N ASP A 216 -21.12 -8.70 -13.41
CA ASP A 216 -22.00 -8.36 -14.54
C ASP A 216 -23.19 -7.45 -14.12
N GLY A 217 -22.97 -6.61 -13.10
CA GLY A 217 -24.00 -5.72 -12.54
C GLY A 217 -25.05 -6.42 -11.66
N GLN A 218 -24.91 -7.72 -11.40
CA GLN A 218 -25.81 -8.49 -10.53
C GLN A 218 -25.12 -8.89 -9.22
N PRO A 219 -25.83 -8.93 -8.08
CA PRO A 219 -25.27 -9.45 -6.84
C PRO A 219 -24.76 -10.89 -6.99
N LEU A 220 -23.71 -11.23 -6.25
CA LEU A 220 -23.21 -12.60 -6.15
C LEU A 220 -24.29 -13.55 -5.57
N GLY A 221 -24.39 -14.75 -6.14
CA GLY A 221 -25.33 -15.80 -5.72
C GLY A 221 -24.67 -16.94 -4.94
N GLU A 222 -23.36 -16.84 -4.69
CA GLU A 222 -22.54 -17.82 -4.02
C GLU A 222 -22.91 -17.93 -2.53
N ARG A 223 -23.01 -19.16 -2.02
CA ARG A 223 -23.55 -19.45 -0.68
C ARG A 223 -22.78 -18.83 0.49
N ASN A 224 -21.50 -18.49 0.31
CA ASN A 224 -20.67 -17.98 1.41
C ASN A 224 -19.72 -16.86 0.95
N PRO A 225 -20.23 -15.63 0.75
CA PRO A 225 -19.42 -14.48 0.33
C PRO A 225 -18.56 -13.92 1.46
N LYS A 226 -18.49 -14.58 2.62
CA LYS A 226 -17.74 -14.12 3.79
C LYS A 226 -16.27 -13.89 3.46
N TRP A 227 -15.67 -14.71 2.61
CA TRP A 227 -14.25 -14.62 2.24
C TRP A 227 -13.88 -13.33 1.50
N LEU A 228 -14.85 -12.62 0.91
CA LEU A 228 -14.63 -11.27 0.37
C LEU A 228 -14.40 -10.21 1.46
N ASN A 229 -14.66 -10.54 2.73
CA ASN A 229 -14.38 -9.69 3.87
C ASN A 229 -13.03 -10.02 4.54
N ASP A 230 -12.22 -10.89 3.93
CA ASP A 230 -10.85 -11.10 4.39
C ASP A 230 -10.06 -9.79 4.31
N ASP A 231 -9.14 -9.57 5.24
CA ASP A 231 -8.36 -8.33 5.30
C ASP A 231 -7.54 -8.11 4.03
N TYR A 232 -6.91 -9.14 3.45
CA TYR A 232 -6.12 -8.93 2.21
C TYR A 232 -7.00 -8.43 1.06
N VAL A 233 -8.27 -8.87 1.00
CA VAL A 233 -9.24 -8.43 -0.01
C VAL A 233 -9.59 -6.95 0.21
N LYS A 234 -9.78 -6.56 1.47
CA LYS A 234 -10.02 -5.15 1.85
C LYS A 234 -8.82 -4.28 1.50
N PHE A 235 -7.60 -4.73 1.74
CA PHE A 235 -6.39 -4.01 1.36
C PHE A 235 -6.22 -3.89 -0.15
N ILE A 236 -6.52 -4.95 -0.93
CA ILE A 236 -6.55 -4.85 -2.39
C ILE A 236 -7.61 -3.83 -2.82
N ARG A 237 -8.82 -3.87 -2.22
CA ARG A 237 -9.89 -2.92 -2.54
C ARG A 237 -9.50 -1.48 -2.22
N PHE A 238 -8.89 -1.24 -1.07
CA PHE A 238 -8.35 0.06 -0.68
C PHE A 238 -7.29 0.54 -1.67
N ALA A 239 -6.34 -0.32 -2.04
CA ALA A 239 -5.27 0.01 -2.98
C ALA A 239 -5.83 0.32 -4.38
N GLN A 240 -6.77 -0.49 -4.87
CA GLN A 240 -7.50 -0.24 -6.12
C GLN A 240 -8.18 1.13 -6.08
N TRP A 241 -8.99 1.40 -5.04
CA TRP A 241 -9.68 2.69 -4.88
C TRP A 241 -8.70 3.86 -4.85
N ARG A 242 -7.60 3.74 -4.08
CA ARG A 242 -6.59 4.80 -3.97
C ARG A 242 -5.90 5.08 -5.31
N ILE A 243 -5.62 4.05 -6.11
CA ILE A 243 -5.06 4.22 -7.46
C ILE A 243 -6.09 4.85 -8.39
N GLU A 244 -7.36 4.43 -8.33
CA GLU A 244 -8.46 5.05 -9.10
C GLU A 244 -8.58 6.55 -8.80
N GLN A 245 -8.46 6.96 -7.54
CA GLN A 245 -8.47 8.37 -7.14
C GLN A 245 -7.25 9.15 -7.69
N THR A 246 -6.11 8.48 -7.91
CA THR A 246 -4.93 9.06 -8.58
C THR A 246 -5.09 9.04 -10.11
N GLY A 247 -5.93 8.14 -10.64
CA GLY A 247 -6.20 7.93 -12.06
C GLY A 247 -5.23 7.00 -12.77
N HIS A 248 -4.08 6.67 -12.16
CA HIS A 248 -3.10 5.73 -12.67
C HIS A 248 -2.17 5.27 -11.55
N GLY A 249 -1.60 4.07 -11.67
CA GLY A 249 -0.67 3.56 -10.67
C GLY A 249 -0.38 2.06 -10.76
N ILE A 250 0.35 1.56 -9.76
CA ILE A 250 0.76 0.16 -9.62
C ILE A 250 0.28 -0.34 -8.25
N LEU A 251 -0.42 -1.47 -8.25
CA LEU A 251 -0.72 -2.27 -7.06
C LEU A 251 0.20 -3.49 -7.07
N ALA A 252 1.02 -3.67 -6.03
CA ALA A 252 1.98 -4.77 -5.95
C ALA A 252 2.02 -5.42 -4.55
N PHE A 253 1.25 -6.48 -4.36
CA PHE A 253 1.18 -7.20 -3.09
C PHE A 253 1.62 -8.65 -3.19
N VAL A 254 2.09 -9.19 -2.05
CA VAL A 254 2.03 -10.63 -1.78
C VAL A 254 0.79 -10.91 -0.93
N THR A 255 -0.06 -11.83 -1.39
CA THR A 255 -1.37 -12.10 -0.78
C THR A 255 -1.70 -13.59 -0.80
N ASN A 256 -2.75 -13.98 -0.10
CA ASN A 256 -3.35 -15.31 -0.26
C ASN A 256 -3.84 -15.50 -1.71
N HIS A 257 -3.52 -16.65 -2.33
CA HIS A 257 -3.90 -16.96 -3.70
C HIS A 257 -5.37 -17.37 -3.90
N GLY A 258 -6.17 -17.46 -2.83
CA GLY A 258 -7.51 -18.05 -2.88
C GLY A 258 -8.49 -17.32 -3.81
N TYR A 259 -8.22 -16.06 -4.16
CA TYR A 259 -9.05 -15.29 -5.10
C TYR A 259 -8.83 -15.69 -6.57
N LEU A 260 -7.80 -16.48 -6.89
CA LEU A 260 -7.49 -16.88 -8.27
C LEU A 260 -8.54 -17.83 -8.83
N ASP A 261 -8.93 -18.86 -8.08
CA ASP A 261 -9.79 -19.96 -8.56
C ASP A 261 -11.18 -20.00 -7.88
N ASN A 262 -11.33 -19.40 -6.69
CA ASN A 262 -12.58 -19.51 -5.95
C ASN A 262 -13.72 -18.73 -6.63
N PRO A 263 -14.89 -19.36 -6.90
CA PRO A 263 -16.03 -18.73 -7.56
C PRO A 263 -16.54 -17.46 -6.86
N THR A 264 -16.43 -17.41 -5.53
CA THR A 264 -16.88 -16.29 -4.69
C THR A 264 -16.17 -14.98 -5.04
N PHE A 265 -14.98 -15.05 -5.63
CA PHE A 265 -14.14 -13.90 -5.94
C PHE A 265 -14.33 -13.39 -7.38
N ARG A 266 -15.31 -13.89 -8.14
CA ARG A 266 -15.51 -13.47 -9.54
C ARG A 266 -15.81 -11.96 -9.68
N GLY A 267 -16.56 -11.37 -8.74
CA GLY A 267 -16.81 -9.93 -8.73
C GLY A 267 -15.55 -9.11 -8.47
N MET A 268 -14.69 -9.58 -7.54
CA MET A 268 -13.37 -9.00 -7.33
C MET A 268 -12.50 -9.09 -8.60
N ARG A 269 -12.44 -10.26 -9.24
CA ARG A 269 -11.66 -10.44 -10.48
C ARG A 269 -12.17 -9.55 -11.61
N GLU A 270 -13.49 -9.46 -11.80
CA GLU A 270 -14.09 -8.54 -12.78
C GLU A 270 -13.72 -7.09 -12.49
N SER A 271 -13.87 -6.65 -11.24
CA SER A 271 -13.54 -5.28 -10.82
C SER A 271 -12.07 -4.95 -11.12
N LEU A 272 -11.14 -5.85 -10.78
CA LEU A 272 -9.71 -5.65 -11.05
C LEU A 272 -9.39 -5.60 -12.55
N LEU A 273 -9.99 -6.48 -13.36
CA LEU A 273 -9.83 -6.49 -14.82
C LEU A 273 -10.37 -5.21 -15.49
N ARG A 274 -11.37 -4.56 -14.88
CA ARG A 274 -11.91 -3.27 -15.36
C ARG A 274 -11.04 -2.08 -14.94
N SER A 275 -10.37 -2.14 -13.79
CA SER A 275 -9.59 -1.01 -13.26
C SER A 275 -8.12 -0.99 -13.71
N PHE A 276 -7.53 -2.13 -14.07
CA PHE A 276 -6.10 -2.22 -14.42
C PHE A 276 -5.87 -2.69 -15.86
N ASP A 277 -5.00 -2.00 -16.60
CA ASP A 277 -4.66 -2.33 -17.98
C ASP A 277 -3.86 -3.63 -18.11
N THR A 278 -3.10 -4.01 -17.08
CA THR A 278 -2.24 -5.19 -17.08
C THR A 278 -2.16 -5.77 -15.67
N ILE A 279 -2.34 -7.08 -15.56
CA ILE A 279 -2.29 -7.81 -14.28
C ILE A 279 -1.26 -8.94 -14.41
N TYR A 280 -0.24 -8.91 -13.57
CA TYR A 280 0.75 -9.97 -13.43
C TYR A 280 0.44 -10.80 -12.18
N LEU A 281 0.35 -12.12 -12.34
CA LEU A 281 0.08 -13.06 -11.27
C LEU A 281 1.18 -14.11 -11.24
N LEU A 282 1.91 -14.17 -10.13
CA LEU A 282 2.87 -15.23 -9.84
C LEU A 282 2.33 -16.01 -8.64
N ASP A 283 1.73 -17.17 -8.91
CA ASP A 283 1.28 -18.08 -7.86
C ASP A 283 2.48 -18.86 -7.32
N LEU A 284 2.78 -18.68 -6.04
CA LEU A 284 3.86 -19.37 -5.34
C LEU A 284 3.41 -20.72 -4.77
N HIS A 285 2.15 -21.12 -5.01
CA HIS A 285 1.56 -22.35 -4.49
C HIS A 285 1.68 -22.42 -2.95
N GLY A 286 2.18 -23.53 -2.40
CA GLY A 286 2.41 -23.70 -0.98
C GLY A 286 1.13 -23.91 -0.15
N ASN A 287 0.02 -24.27 -0.78
CA ASN A 287 -1.25 -24.49 -0.08
C ASN A 287 -1.29 -25.89 0.52
N SER A 288 -1.03 -25.97 1.83
CA SER A 288 -0.96 -27.23 2.55
C SER A 288 -2.28 -28.02 2.54
N LYS A 289 -3.41 -27.33 2.33
CA LYS A 289 -4.75 -27.94 2.26
C LYS A 289 -5.05 -28.55 0.90
N LYS A 290 -4.51 -27.98 -0.18
CA LYS A 290 -4.63 -28.54 -1.53
C LYS A 290 -3.72 -29.75 -1.74
N LYS A 291 -2.65 -29.88 -0.94
CA LYS A 291 -1.66 -30.99 -1.02
C LYS A 291 -1.06 -31.15 -2.41
N GLU A 292 -0.74 -30.02 -3.03
CA GLU A 292 -0.06 -29.96 -4.32
C GLU A 292 1.36 -30.54 -4.20
N LYS A 293 1.93 -30.92 -5.33
CA LYS A 293 3.32 -31.39 -5.42
C LYS A 293 4.07 -30.51 -6.40
N ALA A 294 5.35 -30.29 -6.11
CA ALA A 294 6.24 -29.62 -7.05
C ALA A 294 6.40 -30.48 -8.34
N PRO A 295 6.80 -29.87 -9.48
CA PRO A 295 6.98 -30.59 -10.75
C PRO A 295 7.97 -31.77 -10.68
N ASP A 296 8.93 -31.73 -9.75
CA ASP A 296 9.90 -32.80 -9.48
C ASP A 296 9.38 -33.89 -8.54
N GLY A 297 8.12 -33.78 -8.09
CA GLY A 297 7.46 -34.71 -7.19
C GLY A 297 7.74 -34.47 -5.70
N SER A 298 8.56 -33.47 -5.36
CA SER A 298 8.80 -33.06 -3.97
C SER A 298 7.57 -32.38 -3.36
N LYS A 299 7.62 -32.18 -2.04
CA LYS A 299 6.54 -31.51 -1.31
C LYS A 299 6.51 -30.05 -1.71
N ASP A 300 5.33 -29.54 -2.01
CA ASP A 300 5.10 -28.11 -2.18
C ASP A 300 5.18 -27.41 -0.82
N GLU A 301 6.17 -26.53 -0.65
CA GLU A 301 6.47 -25.85 0.61
C GLU A 301 5.97 -24.41 0.60
N ASN A 302 5.37 -23.98 1.72
CA ASN A 302 4.84 -22.64 1.85
C ASN A 302 5.95 -21.62 2.12
N VAL A 303 5.93 -20.50 1.41
CA VAL A 303 6.93 -19.43 1.52
C VAL A 303 6.95 -18.73 2.88
N PHE A 304 5.86 -18.79 3.65
CA PHE A 304 5.68 -18.12 4.94
C PHE A 304 5.48 -19.10 6.11
N ASP A 305 5.70 -20.41 5.90
CA ASP A 305 5.42 -21.47 6.88
C ASP A 305 3.96 -21.46 7.42
N ILE A 306 3.00 -21.04 6.58
CA ILE A 306 1.55 -21.06 6.89
C ILE A 306 0.82 -22.18 6.14
N GLN A 307 -0.48 -22.34 6.43
CA GLN A 307 -1.34 -23.39 5.86
C GLN A 307 -2.04 -23.01 4.56
#